data_AF-A0A6Q2XIG2-F1
#
_entry.id   AF-A0A6Q2XIG2-F1
#
_cell.length_a   1.000
_cell.length_b   1.000
_cell.length_c   1.000
_cell.angle_alpha   90.00
_cell.angle_beta   90.00
_cell.angle_gamma   90.00
#
_symmetry.space_group_name_H-M   'P 1'
#
loop_
_entity.id
_entity.type
_entity.pdbx_description
1 polymer ?
#
loop_
_entity_poly.entity_id
_entity_poly.type
_entity_poly.pdbx_seq_one_letter_code
_entity_poly.pdbx_strand_id
1 'polypeptide(L)'
;VLWGVAVTSWAMEDPIWSARGQPIKSDTDPSVSPDVSLVKSKDHQHKVFVNRSVTLENIKCYGFDMDYTLAAYKSPDYESLGFELLRDRLVSIGYPHELLRYSYDPTFPTRGLVFDTMFGNLLKVDSNGNIMLCTHGFTFLKKEKIQEYYPNNFIQKSDTDRFYILNTLFNLSETYLYGCLVDLFNGCSRYVNCQKGYKYGDLFTSFRSMFQDVRDAMDYVHESGSLKERTLKNLDKYVIRDPNLPVLLTRIKQVSKVFLATNSDYTYTEAIMKYLLETPPCTKRPKTQWRAYFDLVVVDTRKPLFFAEGTVLRQVDTNTGKLRIGTYTGDLQHGTVYSGGSSDIVCDLLDVKGKDILYVGDHIFGDILKSKKRQGWKTFMVVPELSRELQVWKDMRYLFEELKRLDVFLAELYTHLDSSSPECPEIHAIQTRMKMVTYRMDMSYGKMGSLLRSGSRQTLFASQLMRYADLYSSNCINLLYYPFSYLFRATPTLMPHETADHQSFDIPTPDFFALDQVRRMAEGKNTIEQGDTQDLKEM
;
A
#
# COMPACT_ATOMS: atom_id res chain seq x y z
N VAL A 1 -32.32 45.67 24.32
CA VAL A 1 -33.27 45.46 25.45
C VAL A 1 -33.46 43.94 25.61
N LEU A 2 -33.75 43.47 26.83
CA LEU A 2 -33.76 42.05 27.24
C LEU A 2 -35.13 41.36 27.03
N TRP A 3 -35.20 40.07 27.42
CA TRP A 3 -36.39 39.19 27.58
C TRP A 3 -36.94 38.59 26.25
N GLY A 4 -37.39 37.32 26.14
CA GLY A 4 -37.72 36.25 27.12
C GLY A 4 -39.19 36.31 27.58
N VAL A 5 -40.00 35.25 27.81
CA VAL A 5 -39.92 33.75 27.85
C VAL A 5 -41.40 33.28 27.57
N ALA A 6 -41.83 32.09 27.09
CA ALA A 6 -41.41 30.67 27.13
C ALA A 6 -41.60 29.99 25.73
N VAL A 7 -41.51 28.67 25.42
CA VAL A 7 -41.83 27.32 25.99
C VAL A 7 -43.31 26.87 25.96
N THR A 8 -43.62 25.90 25.08
CA THR A 8 -44.60 24.81 25.27
C THR A 8 -44.19 23.57 24.45
N SER A 9 -44.70 22.40 24.82
CA SER A 9 -44.35 21.08 24.25
C SER A 9 -45.55 20.46 23.52
N TRP A 10 -45.30 19.75 22.42
CA TRP A 10 -46.21 18.76 21.83
C TRP A 10 -45.43 17.57 21.27
N ALA A 11 -45.95 16.36 21.48
CA ALA A 11 -45.39 15.11 20.97
C ALA A 11 -45.91 14.78 19.55
N MET A 12 -45.23 13.87 18.86
CA MET A 12 -45.72 13.25 17.63
C MET A 12 -45.87 11.74 17.82
N GLU A 13 -46.93 11.16 17.26
CA GLU A 13 -47.23 9.72 17.28
C GLU A 13 -46.87 9.08 15.93
N ASP A 14 -46.36 7.85 15.95
CA ASP A 14 -45.99 7.08 14.74
C ASP A 14 -47.21 6.43 14.06
N PRO A 15 -47.45 6.65 12.75
CA PRO A 15 -48.47 5.92 11.99
C PRO A 15 -47.95 4.57 11.47
N ILE A 16 -48.46 3.47 12.02
CA ILE A 16 -48.21 2.12 11.48
C ILE A 16 -49.04 1.91 10.21
N TRP A 17 -48.40 1.62 9.07
CA TRP A 17 -49.08 1.17 7.85
C TRP A 17 -48.66 -0.25 7.46
N SER A 18 -49.62 -1.18 7.41
CA SER A 18 -49.39 -2.57 6.98
C SER A 18 -50.01 -2.82 5.61
N ALA A 19 -49.17 -2.99 4.59
CA ALA A 19 -49.62 -3.19 3.21
C ALA A 19 -49.93 -4.67 2.93
N ARG A 20 -51.18 -4.97 2.54
CA ARG A 20 -51.52 -6.18 1.78
C ARG A 20 -51.72 -5.81 0.31
N GLY A 21 -50.91 -6.38 -0.58
CA GLY A 21 -51.02 -6.22 -2.03
C GLY A 21 -51.00 -7.58 -2.73
N GLN A 22 -51.85 -7.74 -3.75
CA GLN A 22 -51.86 -8.94 -4.60
C GLN A 22 -50.78 -8.86 -5.69
N PRO A 23 -50.25 -9.99 -6.18
CA PRO A 23 -49.21 -9.99 -7.21
C PRO A 23 -49.77 -9.64 -8.59
N ILE A 24 -49.29 -8.55 -9.18
CA ILE A 24 -49.47 -8.25 -10.60
C ILE A 24 -48.40 -9.03 -11.38
N LYS A 25 -48.82 -9.85 -12.35
CA LYS A 25 -47.89 -10.45 -13.32
C LYS A 25 -47.43 -9.38 -14.32
N SER A 26 -46.15 -9.39 -14.65
CA SER A 26 -45.60 -8.68 -15.80
C SER A 26 -44.75 -9.65 -16.61
N ASP A 27 -44.97 -9.68 -17.92
CA ASP A 27 -44.17 -10.48 -18.84
C ASP A 27 -42.82 -9.78 -19.08
N THR A 28 -41.74 -10.55 -19.13
CA THR A 28 -40.36 -10.04 -19.30
C THR A 28 -39.73 -10.57 -20.57
N ASP A 29 -39.28 -9.63 -21.41
CA ASP A 29 -38.58 -9.90 -22.68
C ASP A 29 -37.18 -10.50 -22.43
N PRO A 30 -36.83 -11.67 -23.00
CA PRO A 30 -35.59 -12.37 -22.70
C PRO A 30 -34.37 -11.79 -23.46
N SER A 31 -34.02 -10.53 -23.19
CA SER A 31 -32.95 -9.79 -23.89
C SER A 31 -31.93 -9.08 -22.98
N VAL A 32 -31.83 -9.45 -21.70
CA VAL A 32 -30.87 -8.86 -20.74
C VAL A 32 -29.56 -9.65 -20.64
N SER A 33 -28.44 -8.91 -20.58
CA SER A 33 -27.07 -9.44 -20.41
C SER A 33 -26.85 -10.19 -19.08
N PRO A 34 -25.90 -11.14 -18.97
CA PRO A 34 -25.71 -11.93 -17.76
C PRO A 34 -25.47 -11.07 -16.51
N ASP A 35 -26.24 -11.35 -15.45
CA ASP A 35 -26.13 -10.67 -14.17
C ASP A 35 -24.74 -10.84 -13.56
N VAL A 36 -24.04 -9.72 -13.37
CA VAL A 36 -23.05 -9.62 -12.29
C VAL A 36 -23.85 -9.66 -11.00
N SER A 37 -23.88 -10.83 -10.36
CA SER A 37 -24.70 -11.05 -9.17
C SER A 37 -24.40 -10.00 -8.10
N LEU A 38 -25.46 -9.53 -7.43
CA LEU A 38 -25.34 -8.61 -6.29
C LEU A 38 -24.75 -9.37 -5.10
N VAL A 39 -23.43 -9.53 -5.11
CA VAL A 39 -22.65 -10.05 -3.99
C VAL A 39 -22.92 -9.17 -2.78
N LYS A 40 -23.72 -9.70 -1.84
CA LYS A 40 -23.96 -9.04 -0.54
C LYS A 40 -22.60 -8.73 0.06
N SER A 41 -22.32 -7.44 0.31
CA SER A 41 -20.97 -6.86 0.54
C SER A 41 -20.31 -7.20 1.89
N LYS A 42 -20.45 -8.47 2.30
CA LYS A 42 -19.86 -9.08 3.49
C LYS A 42 -18.49 -9.70 3.22
N ASP A 43 -18.17 -10.04 1.96
CA ASP A 43 -16.78 -10.38 1.64
C ASP A 43 -15.93 -9.11 1.67
N HIS A 44 -14.84 -9.18 2.43
CA HIS A 44 -13.92 -8.08 2.62
C HIS A 44 -12.99 -7.91 1.42
N GLN A 45 -12.81 -8.94 0.58
CA GLN A 45 -12.00 -8.89 -0.64
C GLN A 45 -12.60 -7.98 -1.72
N HIS A 46 -13.93 -7.78 -1.71
CA HIS A 46 -14.67 -6.93 -2.66
C HIS A 46 -15.00 -5.52 -2.13
N LYS A 47 -14.50 -5.17 -0.94
CA LYS A 47 -14.90 -3.94 -0.24
C LYS A 47 -13.99 -2.77 -0.60
N VAL A 48 -14.60 -1.62 -0.90
CA VAL A 48 -13.90 -0.33 -0.88
C VAL A 48 -13.92 0.22 0.55
N PHE A 49 -12.75 0.51 1.09
CA PHE A 49 -12.53 1.08 2.41
C PHE A 49 -12.42 2.61 2.33
N VAL A 50 -12.77 3.30 3.41
CA VAL A 50 -13.04 4.74 3.41
C VAL A 50 -12.30 5.43 4.56
N ASN A 51 -11.36 6.32 4.23
CA ASN A 51 -10.68 7.18 5.21
C ASN A 51 -11.33 8.57 5.29
N ARG A 52 -11.93 9.05 4.18
CA ARG A 52 -12.68 10.32 4.09
C ARG A 52 -13.89 10.14 3.19
N SER A 53 -14.98 10.83 3.53
CA SER A 53 -16.24 10.68 2.78
C SER A 53 -16.14 11.19 1.33
N VAL A 54 -16.73 10.42 0.41
CA VAL A 54 -16.76 10.69 -1.04
C VAL A 54 -18.14 10.31 -1.58
N THR A 55 -18.88 11.29 -2.10
CA THR A 55 -20.06 11.05 -2.93
C THR A 55 -19.58 10.78 -4.36
N LEU A 56 -19.87 9.61 -4.92
CA LEU A 56 -19.49 9.30 -6.30
C LEU A 56 -20.23 10.16 -7.34
N GLU A 57 -21.43 10.63 -7.00
CA GLU A 57 -22.27 11.50 -7.86
C GLU A 57 -21.60 12.85 -8.19
N ASN A 58 -20.70 13.31 -7.31
CA ASN A 58 -19.94 14.54 -7.50
C ASN A 58 -18.68 14.34 -8.38
N ILE A 59 -18.37 13.11 -8.81
CA ILE A 59 -17.15 12.79 -9.57
C ILE A 59 -17.44 12.85 -11.07
N LYS A 60 -17.09 13.99 -11.69
CA LYS A 60 -17.24 14.25 -13.13
C LYS A 60 -16.12 13.64 -13.97
N CYS A 61 -15.04 13.17 -13.33
CA CYS A 61 -13.97 12.48 -14.02
C CYS A 61 -13.25 11.42 -13.17
N TYR A 62 -12.96 10.26 -13.77
CA TYR A 62 -12.20 9.17 -13.18
C TYR A 62 -10.88 9.00 -13.94
N GLY A 63 -9.76 9.17 -13.24
CA GLY A 63 -8.43 9.00 -13.80
C GLY A 63 -7.72 7.78 -13.23
N PHE A 64 -6.92 7.10 -14.04
CA PHE A 64 -6.21 5.87 -13.66
C PHE A 64 -4.72 5.95 -14.01
N ASP A 65 -3.87 5.30 -13.21
CA ASP A 65 -2.61 4.75 -13.71
C ASP A 65 -2.83 3.36 -14.34
N MET A 66 -1.89 2.91 -15.16
CA MET A 66 -1.86 1.58 -15.74
C MET A 66 -1.22 0.56 -14.79
N ASP A 67 0.08 0.68 -14.53
CA ASP A 67 0.88 -0.32 -13.83
C ASP A 67 0.41 -0.52 -12.39
N TYR A 68 0.33 -1.79 -11.95
CA TYR A 68 -0.22 -2.25 -10.65
C TYR A 68 -1.64 -1.75 -10.26
N THR A 69 -2.29 -0.96 -11.12
CA THR A 69 -3.55 -0.26 -10.86
C THR A 69 -4.68 -0.78 -11.74
N LEU A 70 -4.48 -0.78 -13.07
CA LEU A 70 -5.30 -1.48 -14.07
C LEU A 70 -4.61 -2.80 -14.48
N ALA A 71 -3.28 -2.76 -14.64
CA ALA A 71 -2.42 -3.88 -14.97
C ALA A 71 -1.79 -4.45 -13.69
N ALA A 72 -2.56 -5.22 -12.93
CA ALA A 72 -2.02 -5.93 -11.77
C ALA A 72 -1.11 -7.09 -12.23
N TYR A 73 0.18 -7.01 -11.88
CA TYR A 73 1.15 -8.07 -12.20
C TYR A 73 1.03 -9.26 -11.23
N LYS A 74 1.37 -10.46 -11.72
CA LYS A 74 1.25 -11.72 -10.98
C LYS A 74 2.46 -11.95 -10.07
N SER A 75 2.20 -11.98 -8.77
CA SER A 75 3.18 -12.30 -7.72
C SER A 75 3.21 -13.81 -7.44
N PRO A 76 4.39 -14.42 -7.25
CA PRO A 76 5.73 -13.83 -7.23
C PRO A 76 6.44 -13.83 -8.61
N ASP A 77 5.78 -14.29 -9.68
CA ASP A 77 6.39 -14.50 -11.00
C ASP A 77 7.01 -13.23 -11.60
N TYR A 78 6.36 -12.08 -11.44
CA TYR A 78 6.85 -10.81 -11.98
C TYR A 78 8.03 -10.27 -11.17
N GLU A 79 7.96 -10.32 -9.84
CA GLU A 79 9.06 -9.90 -8.96
C GLU A 79 10.29 -10.81 -9.09
N SER A 80 10.11 -12.11 -9.36
CA SER A 80 11.21 -13.04 -9.69
C SER A 80 11.88 -12.64 -11.00
N LEU A 81 11.09 -12.36 -12.06
CA LEU A 81 11.63 -11.90 -13.34
C LEU A 81 12.41 -10.57 -13.18
N GLY A 82 11.87 -9.62 -12.42
CA GLY A 82 12.54 -8.37 -12.10
C GLY A 82 13.85 -8.59 -11.33
N PHE A 83 13.82 -9.45 -10.32
CA PHE A 83 15.00 -9.81 -9.52
C PHE A 83 16.08 -10.51 -10.34
N GLU A 84 15.71 -11.50 -11.17
CA GLU A 84 16.64 -12.21 -12.07
C GLU A 84 17.34 -11.23 -13.02
N LEU A 85 16.59 -10.36 -13.69
CA LEU A 85 17.15 -9.36 -14.61
C LEU A 85 18.05 -8.35 -13.89
N LEU A 86 17.69 -7.93 -12.67
CA LEU A 86 18.46 -6.98 -11.87
C LEU A 86 19.76 -7.60 -11.34
N ARG A 87 19.68 -8.82 -10.80
CA ARG A 87 20.82 -9.66 -10.37
C ARG A 87 21.82 -9.88 -11.51
N ASP A 88 21.32 -10.29 -12.68
CA ASP A 88 22.15 -10.56 -13.85
C ASP A 88 22.73 -9.26 -14.42
N ARG A 89 22.00 -8.14 -14.33
CA ARG A 89 22.50 -6.81 -14.72
C ARG A 89 23.67 -6.37 -13.83
N LEU A 90 23.59 -6.53 -12.51
CA LEU A 90 24.70 -6.21 -11.61
C LEU A 90 25.96 -7.05 -11.95
N VAL A 91 25.81 -8.35 -12.16
CA VAL A 91 26.94 -9.22 -12.56
C VAL A 91 27.53 -8.77 -13.91
N SER A 92 26.69 -8.32 -14.86
CA SER A 92 27.17 -7.79 -16.15
C SER A 92 27.99 -6.48 -16.06
N ILE A 93 27.88 -5.73 -14.96
CA ILE A 93 28.69 -4.52 -14.71
C ILE A 93 29.86 -4.75 -13.74
N GLY A 94 30.10 -6.01 -13.33
CA GLY A 94 31.27 -6.40 -12.54
C GLY A 94 30.99 -6.80 -11.08
N TYR A 95 29.73 -6.95 -10.66
CA TYR A 95 29.45 -7.57 -9.35
C TYR A 95 29.88 -9.04 -9.31
N PRO A 96 30.21 -9.59 -8.13
CA PRO A 96 30.74 -10.94 -8.01
C PRO A 96 29.76 -12.00 -8.52
N HIS A 97 30.25 -12.97 -9.31
CA HIS A 97 29.43 -14.03 -9.91
C HIS A 97 28.69 -14.88 -8.87
N GLU A 98 29.15 -14.93 -7.61
CA GLU A 98 28.44 -15.60 -6.53
C GLU A 98 27.05 -15.00 -6.27
N LEU A 99 26.76 -13.77 -6.72
CA LEU A 99 25.43 -13.16 -6.69
C LEU A 99 24.39 -13.94 -7.53
N LEU A 100 24.82 -14.71 -8.54
CA LEU A 100 23.94 -15.57 -9.34
C LEU A 100 23.32 -16.74 -8.53
N ARG A 101 23.86 -17.05 -7.33
CA ARG A 101 23.34 -18.11 -6.45
C ARG A 101 21.97 -17.80 -5.84
N TYR A 102 21.56 -16.53 -5.81
CA TYR A 102 20.31 -16.12 -5.19
C TYR A 102 19.14 -16.26 -6.17
N SER A 103 18.01 -16.73 -5.64
CA SER A 103 16.68 -16.75 -6.26
C SER A 103 15.73 -15.92 -5.41
N TYR A 104 14.72 -15.28 -6.01
CA TYR A 104 13.80 -14.39 -5.29
C TYR A 104 12.97 -15.11 -4.21
N ASP A 105 12.98 -14.60 -2.99
CA ASP A 105 12.17 -15.10 -1.86
C ASP A 105 11.05 -14.11 -1.50
N PRO A 106 9.80 -14.37 -1.93
CA PRO A 106 8.65 -13.50 -1.63
C PRO A 106 8.21 -13.54 -0.15
N THR A 107 8.85 -14.32 0.72
CA THR A 107 8.59 -14.30 2.16
C THR A 107 9.39 -13.21 2.89
N PHE A 108 10.42 -12.63 2.26
CA PHE A 108 11.26 -11.62 2.88
C PHE A 108 10.74 -10.17 2.74
N PRO A 109 10.58 -9.60 1.53
CA PRO A 109 10.32 -8.17 1.38
C PRO A 109 8.87 -7.81 1.70
N THR A 110 8.69 -6.70 2.43
CA THR A 110 7.41 -6.00 2.58
C THR A 110 7.56 -4.61 1.96
N ARG A 111 6.54 -4.11 1.26
CA ARG A 111 6.56 -2.76 0.66
C ARG A 111 6.60 -1.66 1.73
N GLY A 112 7.16 -0.50 1.41
CA GLY A 112 7.25 0.65 2.31
C GLY A 112 8.38 0.60 3.34
N LEU A 113 9.33 -0.34 3.21
CA LEU A 113 10.58 -0.33 3.95
C LEU A 113 11.48 0.84 3.53
N VAL A 114 12.43 1.19 4.40
CA VAL A 114 13.39 2.27 4.19
C VAL A 114 14.80 1.69 4.16
N PHE A 115 15.56 1.96 3.10
CA PHE A 115 16.98 1.61 3.03
C PHE A 115 17.84 2.77 3.55
N ASP A 116 18.74 2.49 4.50
CA ASP A 116 19.75 3.44 4.97
C ASP A 116 21.04 3.31 4.16
N THR A 117 21.27 4.26 3.24
CA THR A 117 22.48 4.28 2.40
C THR A 117 23.78 4.53 3.17
N MET A 118 23.72 4.92 4.45
CA MET A 118 24.92 5.07 5.28
C MET A 118 25.39 3.75 5.90
N PHE A 119 24.47 2.83 6.21
CA PHE A 119 24.75 1.62 7.02
C PHE A 119 24.25 0.30 6.41
N GLY A 120 23.64 0.31 5.22
CA GLY A 120 23.23 -0.91 4.51
C GLY A 120 22.03 -1.63 5.14
N ASN A 121 21.28 -0.94 5.99
CA ASN A 121 20.20 -1.52 6.77
C ASN A 121 18.84 -1.31 6.08
N LEU A 122 17.98 -2.34 6.12
CA LEU A 122 16.56 -2.22 5.81
C LEU A 122 15.78 -1.98 7.10
N LEU A 123 14.98 -0.92 7.11
CA LEU A 123 14.27 -0.41 8.27
C LEU A 123 12.76 -0.41 8.03
N LYS A 124 12.01 -0.95 8.99
CA LYS A 124 10.56 -0.74 9.10
C LYS A 124 10.33 0.34 10.13
N VAL A 125 9.62 1.41 9.76
CA VAL A 125 9.43 2.61 10.61
C VAL A 125 7.98 3.04 10.70
N ASP A 126 7.64 3.70 11.81
CA ASP A 126 6.34 4.32 12.02
C ASP A 126 6.22 5.71 11.36
N SER A 127 5.05 6.34 11.51
CA SER A 127 4.75 7.68 10.98
C SER A 127 5.68 8.78 11.49
N ASN A 128 6.24 8.64 12.68
CA ASN A 128 7.16 9.60 13.30
C ASN A 128 8.59 9.40 12.80
N GLY A 129 8.96 8.15 12.48
CA GLY A 129 10.31 7.76 12.06
C GLY A 129 11.01 6.88 13.09
N ASN A 130 10.30 6.41 14.12
CA ASN A 130 10.86 5.47 15.08
C ASN A 130 10.93 4.07 14.44
N ILE A 131 12.02 3.36 14.69
CA ILE A 131 12.28 2.03 14.17
C ILE A 131 11.32 1.03 14.84
N MET A 132 10.84 0.07 14.05
CA MET A 132 9.99 -1.05 14.45
C MET A 132 10.75 -2.36 14.25
N LEU A 133 11.47 -2.46 13.12
CA LEU A 133 12.26 -3.62 12.70
C LEU A 133 13.49 -3.13 11.95
N CYS A 134 14.62 -3.81 12.09
CA CYS A 134 15.86 -3.50 11.39
C CYS A 134 16.56 -4.80 10.99
N THR A 135 16.97 -4.91 9.72
CA THR A 135 17.82 -6.00 9.25
C THR A 135 19.09 -5.46 8.61
N HIS A 136 20.18 -6.19 8.81
CA HIS A 136 21.43 -6.01 8.08
C HIS A 136 21.66 -7.27 7.24
N GLY A 137 21.47 -7.18 5.93
CA GLY A 137 21.25 -8.37 5.09
C GLY A 137 20.00 -9.12 5.55
N PHE A 138 20.11 -10.43 5.73
CA PHE A 138 19.03 -11.26 6.31
C PHE A 138 19.06 -11.36 7.85
N THR A 139 20.03 -10.74 8.52
CA THR A 139 20.14 -10.77 9.99
C THR A 139 19.26 -9.69 10.63
N PHE A 140 18.29 -10.10 11.44
CA PHE A 140 17.47 -9.21 12.27
C PHE A 140 18.27 -8.69 13.48
N LEU A 141 18.33 -7.37 13.64
CA LEU A 141 19.11 -6.75 14.73
C LEU A 141 18.27 -6.66 16.02
N LYS A 142 18.82 -7.14 17.14
CA LYS A 142 18.27 -6.90 18.49
C LYS A 142 18.40 -5.40 18.84
N LYS A 143 17.55 -4.88 19.75
CA LYS A 143 17.42 -3.44 20.03
C LYS A 143 18.76 -2.77 20.38
N GLU A 144 19.60 -3.49 21.11
CA GLU A 144 20.92 -3.05 21.58
C GLU A 144 21.83 -2.75 20.37
N LYS A 145 21.81 -3.61 19.35
CA LYS A 145 22.50 -3.40 18.08
C LYS A 145 21.85 -2.33 17.20
N ILE A 146 20.53 -2.15 17.27
CA ILE A 146 19.86 -1.01 16.61
C ILE A 146 20.37 0.31 17.22
N GLN A 147 20.60 0.38 18.54
CA GLN A 147 21.07 1.59 19.21
C GLN A 147 22.53 1.95 18.90
N GLU A 148 23.37 0.99 18.51
CA GLU A 148 24.74 1.26 18.01
C GLU A 148 24.73 2.05 16.68
N TYR A 149 23.73 1.85 15.82
CA TYR A 149 23.54 2.60 14.57
C TYR A 149 22.62 3.83 14.73
N TYR A 150 21.59 3.72 15.59
CA TYR A 150 20.54 4.72 15.77
C TYR A 150 20.28 4.91 17.27
N PRO A 151 21.05 5.74 18.00
CA PRO A 151 20.99 5.82 19.46
C PRO A 151 19.59 6.07 20.04
N ASN A 152 18.79 6.90 19.36
CA ASN A 152 17.40 7.22 19.72
C ASN A 152 16.35 6.29 19.08
N ASN A 153 16.75 5.16 18.49
CA ASN A 153 15.89 4.24 17.71
C ASN A 153 15.03 4.95 16.64
N PHE A 154 15.57 5.99 16.01
CA PHE A 154 14.82 6.95 15.19
C PHE A 154 15.62 7.39 13.96
N ILE A 155 14.92 7.63 12.84
CA ILE A 155 15.48 8.20 11.61
C ILE A 155 14.76 9.49 11.19
N GLN A 156 15.52 10.45 10.67
CA GLN A 156 14.97 11.64 10.05
C GLN A 156 14.47 11.31 8.63
N LYS A 157 13.23 10.82 8.51
CA LYS A 157 12.57 10.47 7.23
C LYS A 157 12.44 11.62 6.18
N SER A 158 12.93 12.81 6.50
CA SER A 158 13.06 13.97 5.61
C SER A 158 14.46 14.08 4.96
N ASP A 159 15.46 13.38 5.49
CA ASP A 159 16.78 13.21 4.89
C ASP A 159 16.68 12.16 3.77
N THR A 160 16.24 12.60 2.60
CA THR A 160 16.10 11.77 1.39
C THR A 160 17.45 11.47 0.73
N ASP A 161 18.52 12.16 1.11
CA ASP A 161 19.89 11.86 0.64
C ASP A 161 20.47 10.63 1.32
N ARG A 162 20.04 10.33 2.55
CA ARG A 162 20.39 9.11 3.28
C ARG A 162 19.36 8.00 3.15
N PHE A 163 18.07 8.32 3.32
CA PHE A 163 17.00 7.33 3.51
C PHE A 163 16.08 7.22 2.29
N TYR A 164 16.12 6.08 1.61
CA TYR A 164 15.25 5.81 0.46
C TYR A 164 14.05 4.93 0.83
N ILE A 165 12.84 5.33 0.46
CA ILE A 165 11.59 4.65 0.83
C ILE A 165 11.06 3.84 -0.36
N LEU A 166 10.98 2.52 -0.19
CA LEU A 166 10.67 1.51 -1.20
C LEU A 166 9.14 1.38 -1.37
N ASN A 167 8.52 2.39 -1.97
CA ASN A 167 7.06 2.64 -1.94
C ASN A 167 6.19 1.84 -2.94
N THR A 168 6.76 1.30 -4.01
CA THR A 168 6.01 0.62 -5.10
C THR A 168 6.25 -0.89 -5.08
N LEU A 169 5.39 -1.65 -5.75
CA LEU A 169 5.56 -3.10 -5.85
C LEU A 169 6.78 -3.49 -6.71
N PHE A 170 7.18 -2.65 -7.67
CA PHE A 170 8.46 -2.80 -8.39
C PHE A 170 9.67 -2.80 -7.44
N ASN A 171 9.61 -2.08 -6.31
CA ASN A 171 10.72 -2.04 -5.36
C ASN A 171 10.91 -3.35 -4.57
N LEU A 172 10.01 -4.34 -4.65
CA LEU A 172 10.15 -5.61 -3.90
C LEU A 172 11.39 -6.41 -4.34
N SER A 173 11.67 -6.48 -5.64
CA SER A 173 12.86 -7.13 -6.19
C SER A 173 14.15 -6.47 -5.70
N GLU A 174 14.22 -5.13 -5.70
CA GLU A 174 15.34 -4.37 -5.14
C GLU A 174 15.48 -4.60 -3.63
N THR A 175 14.37 -4.58 -2.89
CA THR A 175 14.31 -4.77 -1.43
C THR A 175 14.95 -6.10 -1.03
N TYR A 176 14.63 -7.17 -1.76
CA TYR A 176 15.26 -8.48 -1.53
C TYR A 176 16.74 -8.50 -1.96
N LEU A 177 17.09 -7.87 -3.08
CA LEU A 177 18.47 -7.79 -3.57
C LEU A 177 19.41 -7.02 -2.65
N TYR A 178 18.95 -5.95 -1.98
CA TYR A 178 19.74 -5.31 -0.91
C TYR A 178 20.06 -6.28 0.23
N GLY A 179 19.11 -7.15 0.59
CA GLY A 179 19.33 -8.27 1.50
C GLY A 179 20.42 -9.22 1.00
N CYS A 180 20.29 -9.70 -0.25
CA CYS A 180 21.26 -10.60 -0.89
C CYS A 180 22.68 -10.01 -0.97
N LEU A 181 22.81 -8.72 -1.29
CA LEU A 181 24.11 -8.06 -1.46
C LEU A 181 24.84 -7.93 -0.12
N VAL A 182 24.16 -7.44 0.92
CA VAL A 182 24.74 -7.30 2.27
C VAL A 182 25.08 -8.67 2.86
N ASP A 183 24.23 -9.68 2.65
CA ASP A 183 24.49 -11.09 3.00
C ASP A 183 25.72 -11.65 2.25
N LEU A 184 25.81 -11.43 0.94
CA LEU A 184 26.90 -11.91 0.08
C LEU A 184 28.26 -11.33 0.51
N PHE A 185 28.33 -10.01 0.72
CA PHE A 185 29.58 -9.37 1.11
C PHE A 185 29.96 -9.72 2.56
N ASN A 186 29.01 -9.68 3.51
CA ASN A 186 29.27 -10.05 4.91
C ASN A 186 29.77 -11.50 5.05
N GLY A 187 29.22 -12.43 4.25
CA GLY A 187 29.57 -13.85 4.26
C GLY A 187 30.79 -14.23 3.41
N CYS A 188 31.47 -13.27 2.76
CA CYS A 188 32.58 -13.55 1.85
C CYS A 188 33.91 -13.01 2.40
N SER A 189 34.77 -13.91 2.87
CA SER A 189 36.08 -13.61 3.51
C SER A 189 37.10 -12.84 2.67
N ARG A 190 36.80 -12.57 1.39
CA ARG A 190 37.58 -11.62 0.56
C ARG A 190 37.41 -10.17 1.04
N TYR A 191 36.24 -9.83 1.60
CA TYR A 191 35.88 -8.45 1.95
C TYR A 191 36.10 -8.17 3.43
N VAL A 192 36.63 -6.97 3.72
CA VAL A 192 36.70 -6.44 5.08
C VAL A 192 35.44 -5.60 5.32
N ASN A 193 34.58 -6.09 6.22
CA ASN A 193 33.35 -5.43 6.61
C ASN A 193 33.66 -4.13 7.37
N CYS A 194 33.16 -3.00 6.87
CA CYS A 194 33.32 -1.68 7.46
C CYS A 194 31.94 -1.10 7.80
N GLN A 195 31.87 -0.17 8.76
CA GLN A 195 30.57 0.39 9.22
C GLN A 195 29.72 1.02 8.09
N LYS A 196 30.34 1.45 6.98
CA LYS A 196 29.68 2.13 5.85
C LYS A 196 29.82 1.40 4.49
N GLY A 197 30.26 0.15 4.50
CA GLY A 197 30.44 -0.66 3.27
C GLY A 197 31.55 -1.71 3.39
N TYR A 198 32.17 -2.04 2.27
CA TYR A 198 33.12 -3.15 2.15
C TYR A 198 34.43 -2.71 1.52
N LYS A 199 35.57 -3.22 2.03
CA LYS A 199 36.89 -3.01 1.42
C LYS A 199 37.46 -4.30 0.84
N TYR A 200 38.00 -4.25 -0.37
CA TYR A 200 38.73 -5.34 -1.03
C TYR A 200 39.97 -4.78 -1.74
N GLY A 201 41.16 -5.15 -1.27
CA GLY A 201 42.40 -4.49 -1.68
C GLY A 201 42.31 -2.98 -1.43
N ASP A 202 42.55 -2.17 -2.46
CA ASP A 202 42.41 -0.71 -2.41
C ASP A 202 41.00 -0.19 -2.79
N LEU A 203 40.08 -1.08 -3.17
CA LEU A 203 38.70 -0.72 -3.52
C LEU A 203 37.82 -0.65 -2.28
N PHE A 204 36.99 0.39 -2.18
CA PHE A 204 35.97 0.55 -1.14
C PHE A 204 34.58 0.76 -1.75
N THR A 205 33.70 -0.20 -1.55
CA THR A 205 32.30 -0.17 -2.00
C THR A 205 31.42 0.27 -0.85
N SER A 206 30.95 1.52 -0.88
CA SER A 206 30.03 2.04 0.14
C SER A 206 28.61 1.50 -0.03
N PHE A 207 27.81 1.47 1.04
CA PHE A 207 26.39 1.14 0.92
C PHE A 207 25.60 2.14 0.04
N ARG A 208 26.08 3.38 -0.11
CA ARG A 208 25.46 4.40 -0.96
C ARG A 208 25.78 4.24 -2.45
N SER A 209 27.01 3.84 -2.79
CA SER A 209 27.36 3.48 -4.16
C SER A 209 26.63 2.20 -4.57
N MET A 210 26.64 1.17 -3.71
CA MET A 210 25.88 -0.07 -3.95
C MET A 210 24.37 0.17 -4.11
N PHE A 211 23.81 1.15 -3.41
CA PHE A 211 22.43 1.60 -3.63
C PHE A 211 22.25 2.25 -5.01
N GLN A 212 23.15 3.13 -5.42
CA GLN A 212 23.12 3.75 -6.75
C GLN A 212 23.24 2.70 -7.86
N ASP A 213 24.17 1.75 -7.73
CA ASP A 213 24.39 0.67 -8.69
C ASP A 213 23.13 -0.20 -8.90
N VAL A 214 22.39 -0.50 -7.81
CA VAL A 214 21.09 -1.20 -7.87
C VAL A 214 20.01 -0.33 -8.53
N ARG A 215 19.93 0.95 -8.18
CA ARG A 215 18.96 1.89 -8.77
C ARG A 215 19.17 2.06 -10.27
N ASP A 216 20.41 2.31 -10.69
CA ASP A 216 20.81 2.47 -12.09
C ASP A 216 20.59 1.17 -12.89
N ALA A 217 20.83 0.01 -12.26
CA ALA A 217 20.52 -1.29 -12.85
C ALA A 217 19.00 -1.53 -12.98
N MET A 218 18.19 -1.07 -12.04
CA MET A 218 16.73 -1.19 -12.07
C MET A 218 16.11 -0.29 -13.15
N ASP A 219 16.56 0.97 -13.21
CA ASP A 219 16.10 1.93 -14.21
C ASP A 219 16.55 1.48 -15.62
N TYR A 220 17.76 0.94 -15.77
CA TYR A 220 18.18 0.24 -16.99
C TYR A 220 17.26 -0.94 -17.34
N VAL A 221 16.90 -1.80 -16.38
CA VAL A 221 16.03 -2.97 -16.60
C VAL A 221 14.62 -2.55 -17.06
N HIS A 222 14.10 -1.41 -16.61
CA HIS A 222 12.80 -0.86 -16.99
C HIS A 222 12.78 -0.06 -18.32
N GLU A 223 13.85 0.68 -18.62
CA GLU A 223 13.91 1.54 -19.81
C GLU A 223 14.54 0.86 -21.03
N SER A 224 15.66 0.13 -20.83
CA SER A 224 16.48 -0.44 -21.91
C SER A 224 16.61 -1.98 -21.86
N GLY A 225 16.23 -2.60 -20.74
CA GLY A 225 16.36 -4.03 -20.50
C GLY A 225 15.18 -4.86 -21.04
N SER A 226 15.37 -6.18 -21.05
CA SER A 226 14.36 -7.12 -21.57
C SER A 226 13.16 -7.36 -20.64
N LEU A 227 12.90 -6.55 -19.61
CA LEU A 227 11.76 -6.76 -18.70
C LEU A 227 10.44 -6.64 -19.47
N LYS A 228 10.17 -5.46 -20.03
CA LYS A 228 8.98 -5.20 -20.86
C LYS A 228 8.85 -6.25 -21.99
N GLU A 229 9.95 -6.54 -22.69
CA GLU A 229 9.98 -7.52 -23.78
C GLU A 229 9.57 -8.94 -23.31
N ARG A 230 10.14 -9.44 -22.20
CA ARG A 230 9.80 -10.75 -21.64
C ARG A 230 8.37 -10.80 -21.09
N THR A 231 7.88 -9.70 -20.51
CA THR A 231 6.48 -9.57 -20.08
C THR A 231 5.52 -9.66 -21.27
N LEU A 232 5.77 -8.89 -22.34
CA LEU A 232 4.91 -8.90 -23.54
C LEU A 232 4.93 -10.26 -24.27
N LYS A 233 6.04 -11.01 -24.21
CA LYS A 233 6.14 -12.38 -24.76
C LYS A 233 5.28 -13.41 -24.03
N ASN A 234 4.86 -13.17 -22.77
CA ASN A 234 4.02 -14.10 -22.02
C ASN A 234 3.10 -13.37 -21.02
N LEU A 235 2.18 -12.57 -21.56
CA LEU A 235 1.25 -11.77 -20.76
C LEU A 235 0.38 -12.63 -19.82
N ASP A 236 -0.04 -13.81 -20.26
CA ASP A 236 -0.83 -14.73 -19.43
C ASP A 236 -0.04 -15.27 -18.22
N LYS A 237 1.30 -15.35 -18.27
CA LYS A 237 2.12 -15.64 -17.08
C LYS A 237 2.22 -14.43 -16.14
N TYR A 238 2.32 -13.21 -16.66
CA TYR A 238 2.78 -12.05 -15.88
C TYR A 238 1.70 -11.04 -15.48
N VAL A 239 0.55 -11.00 -16.16
CA VAL A 239 -0.50 -9.99 -15.95
C VAL A 239 -1.81 -10.66 -15.55
N ILE A 240 -2.53 -10.08 -14.59
CA ILE A 240 -3.88 -10.51 -14.21
C ILE A 240 -4.88 -9.86 -15.17
N ARG A 241 -5.66 -10.68 -15.87
CA ARG A 241 -6.73 -10.23 -16.77
C ARG A 241 -8.09 -10.42 -16.12
N ASP A 242 -8.75 -9.31 -15.78
CA ASP A 242 -10.12 -9.32 -15.23
C ASP A 242 -11.16 -9.00 -16.32
N PRO A 243 -12.09 -9.90 -16.67
CA PRO A 243 -13.13 -9.64 -17.67
C PRO A 243 -14.14 -8.56 -17.25
N ASN A 244 -14.17 -8.17 -15.97
CA ASN A 244 -15.03 -7.10 -15.46
C ASN A 244 -14.44 -5.71 -15.71
N LEU A 245 -13.12 -5.57 -15.95
CA LEU A 245 -12.50 -4.25 -16.11
C LEU A 245 -13.08 -3.44 -17.29
N PRO A 246 -13.30 -4.02 -18.49
CA PRO A 246 -14.05 -3.34 -19.55
C PRO A 246 -15.48 -2.94 -19.14
N VAL A 247 -16.14 -3.71 -18.27
CA VAL A 247 -17.50 -3.43 -17.79
C VAL A 247 -17.50 -2.22 -16.86
N LEU A 248 -16.53 -2.14 -15.94
CA LEU A 248 -16.37 -0.97 -15.06
C LEU A 248 -16.08 0.30 -15.87
N LEU A 249 -15.10 0.27 -16.78
CA LEU A 249 -14.75 1.45 -17.59
C LEU A 249 -15.93 1.89 -18.49
N THR A 250 -16.68 0.94 -19.07
CA THR A 250 -17.91 1.26 -19.84
C THR A 250 -18.95 1.94 -18.95
N ARG A 251 -19.20 1.39 -17.75
CA ARG A 251 -20.19 1.93 -16.80
C ARG A 251 -19.81 3.32 -16.30
N ILE A 252 -18.53 3.58 -16.00
CA ILE A 252 -18.07 4.93 -15.63
C ILE A 252 -18.30 5.90 -16.81
N LYS A 253 -17.93 5.50 -18.02
CA LYS A 253 -18.04 6.34 -19.23
C LYS A 253 -19.48 6.69 -19.62
N GLN A 254 -20.48 5.97 -19.10
CA GLN A 254 -21.89 6.32 -19.24
C GLN A 254 -22.34 7.49 -18.35
N VAL A 255 -21.56 7.86 -17.32
CA VAL A 255 -21.92 8.91 -16.34
C VAL A 255 -20.85 9.98 -16.12
N SER A 256 -19.61 9.75 -16.55
CA SER A 256 -18.44 10.54 -16.14
C SER A 256 -17.29 10.40 -17.15
N LYS A 257 -16.41 11.41 -17.26
CA LYS A 257 -15.25 11.36 -18.19
C LYS A 257 -14.18 10.40 -17.66
N VAL A 258 -13.47 9.69 -18.54
CA VAL A 258 -12.42 8.72 -18.13
C VAL A 258 -11.06 9.07 -18.72
N PHE A 259 -9.98 9.05 -17.93
CA PHE A 259 -8.62 9.21 -18.46
C PHE A 259 -7.59 8.21 -17.93
N LEU A 260 -6.56 7.99 -18.75
CA LEU A 260 -5.34 7.28 -18.37
C LEU A 260 -4.20 8.30 -18.26
N ALA A 261 -3.47 8.29 -17.15
CA ALA A 261 -2.27 9.10 -16.94
C ALA A 261 -1.18 8.24 -16.29
N THR A 262 -0.25 7.72 -17.11
CA THR A 262 0.72 6.71 -16.71
C THR A 262 2.17 7.13 -16.93
N ASN A 263 3.10 6.54 -16.18
CA ASN A 263 4.54 6.73 -16.37
C ASN A 263 5.10 5.88 -17.51
N SER A 264 4.42 4.81 -17.91
CA SER A 264 4.83 3.93 -19.01
C SER A 264 4.75 4.63 -20.37
N ASP A 265 5.54 4.13 -21.32
CA ASP A 265 5.60 4.59 -22.71
C ASP A 265 4.41 4.05 -23.54
N TYR A 266 4.11 4.71 -24.66
CA TYR A 266 2.99 4.31 -25.51
C TYR A 266 3.07 2.88 -26.05
N THR A 267 4.24 2.37 -26.39
CA THR A 267 4.36 1.05 -27.03
C THR A 267 4.06 -0.06 -26.01
N TYR A 268 4.56 0.09 -24.78
CA TYR A 268 4.22 -0.80 -23.68
C TYR A 268 2.76 -0.66 -23.25
N THR A 269 2.28 0.56 -23.06
CA THR A 269 0.89 0.83 -22.68
C THR A 269 -0.11 0.31 -23.71
N GLU A 270 0.15 0.48 -25.01
CA GLU A 270 -0.74 -0.07 -26.03
C GLU A 270 -0.80 -1.60 -25.98
N ALA A 271 0.33 -2.30 -25.79
CA ALA A 271 0.35 -3.76 -25.71
C ALA A 271 -0.39 -4.30 -24.47
N ILE A 272 -0.14 -3.70 -23.29
CA ILE A 272 -0.81 -4.06 -22.03
C ILE A 272 -2.31 -3.77 -22.10
N MET A 273 -2.71 -2.58 -22.55
CA MET A 273 -4.12 -2.18 -22.60
C MET A 273 -4.92 -2.94 -23.66
N LYS A 274 -4.28 -3.36 -24.77
CA LYS A 274 -4.87 -4.32 -25.73
C LYS A 274 -5.18 -5.65 -25.05
N TYR A 275 -4.23 -6.22 -24.30
CA TYR A 275 -4.41 -7.48 -23.60
C TYR A 275 -5.49 -7.42 -22.51
N LEU A 276 -5.56 -6.33 -21.75
CA LEU A 276 -6.59 -6.15 -20.73
C LEU A 276 -7.99 -5.96 -21.34
N LEU A 277 -8.14 -4.98 -22.25
CA LEU A 277 -9.46 -4.47 -22.65
C LEU A 277 -10.02 -5.03 -23.96
N GLU A 278 -9.19 -5.40 -24.95
CA GLU A 278 -9.71 -5.86 -26.25
C GLU A 278 -10.13 -7.33 -26.19
N THR A 279 -11.37 -7.61 -26.60
CA THR A 279 -11.92 -8.97 -26.59
C THR A 279 -11.13 -9.92 -27.51
N PRO A 280 -10.89 -11.19 -27.09
CA PRO A 280 -10.26 -12.17 -27.95
C PRO A 280 -11.04 -12.40 -29.27
N PRO A 281 -10.36 -12.69 -30.39
CA PRO A 281 -11.01 -12.87 -31.70
C PRO A 281 -12.11 -13.93 -31.74
N CYS A 282 -12.08 -14.91 -30.83
CA CYS A 282 -13.04 -16.01 -30.75
C CYS A 282 -14.39 -15.63 -30.12
N THR A 283 -14.65 -14.35 -29.82
CA THR A 283 -15.91 -13.90 -29.20
C THR A 283 -16.82 -13.19 -30.20
N LYS A 284 -18.14 -13.45 -30.16
CA LYS A 284 -19.15 -12.82 -31.03
C LYS A 284 -19.43 -11.34 -30.72
N ARG A 285 -18.58 -10.66 -29.94
CA ARG A 285 -18.74 -9.24 -29.57
C ARG A 285 -17.95 -8.36 -30.55
N PRO A 286 -18.46 -7.17 -30.94
CA PRO A 286 -17.69 -6.25 -31.78
C PRO A 286 -16.40 -5.84 -31.06
N LYS A 287 -15.31 -5.73 -31.81
CA LYS A 287 -13.99 -5.42 -31.25
C LYS A 287 -13.85 -3.92 -30.94
N THR A 288 -14.19 -3.53 -29.72
CA THR A 288 -13.88 -2.20 -29.18
C THR A 288 -12.36 -2.04 -29.03
N GLN A 289 -11.77 -0.96 -29.55
CA GLN A 289 -10.36 -0.63 -29.30
C GLN A 289 -10.18 -0.15 -27.86
N TRP A 290 -9.06 -0.51 -27.21
CA TRP A 290 -8.81 -0.15 -25.80
C TRP A 290 -8.87 1.37 -25.54
N ARG A 291 -8.50 2.19 -26.53
CA ARG A 291 -8.53 3.66 -26.45
C ARG A 291 -9.95 4.23 -26.30
N ALA A 292 -10.97 3.56 -26.82
CA ALA A 292 -12.36 4.06 -26.79
C ALA A 292 -12.94 4.13 -25.37
N TYR A 293 -12.40 3.34 -24.43
CA TYR A 293 -12.75 3.39 -23.01
C TYR A 293 -12.30 4.67 -22.30
N PHE A 294 -11.45 5.49 -22.94
CA PHE A 294 -10.89 6.73 -22.40
C PHE A 294 -11.29 7.93 -23.27
N ASP A 295 -11.40 9.10 -22.65
CA ASP A 295 -11.62 10.40 -23.29
C ASP A 295 -10.31 11.17 -23.47
N LEU A 296 -9.35 10.92 -22.57
CA LEU A 296 -7.97 11.39 -22.64
C LEU A 296 -7.00 10.24 -22.30
N VAL A 297 -5.90 10.13 -23.03
CA VAL A 297 -4.81 9.18 -22.74
C VAL A 297 -3.49 9.95 -22.72
N VAL A 298 -2.79 9.90 -21.60
CA VAL A 298 -1.47 10.53 -21.39
C VAL A 298 -0.46 9.48 -20.92
N VAL A 299 0.61 9.31 -21.69
CA VAL A 299 1.77 8.45 -21.39
C VAL A 299 2.98 9.30 -20.98
N ASP A 300 4.08 8.66 -20.57
CA ASP A 300 5.34 9.33 -20.20
C ASP A 300 5.19 10.44 -19.13
N THR A 301 4.17 10.38 -18.27
CA THR A 301 3.76 11.51 -17.40
C THR A 301 4.80 11.93 -16.36
N ARG A 302 5.76 11.04 -16.03
CA ARG A 302 6.85 11.29 -15.06
C ARG A 302 6.35 11.73 -13.68
N LYS A 303 5.23 11.18 -13.21
CA LYS A 303 4.75 11.34 -11.82
C LYS A 303 5.89 10.97 -10.86
N PRO A 304 6.23 11.81 -9.86
CA PRO A 304 5.41 12.90 -9.31
C PRO A 304 5.55 14.29 -9.98
N LEU A 305 6.44 14.47 -10.97
CA LEU A 305 6.66 15.77 -11.63
C LEU A 305 5.40 16.28 -12.35
N PHE A 306 4.59 15.35 -12.88
CA PHE A 306 3.28 15.61 -13.47
C PHE A 306 2.36 16.50 -12.64
N PHE A 307 2.35 16.33 -11.30
CA PHE A 307 1.54 17.10 -10.37
C PHE A 307 2.21 18.41 -9.92
N ALA A 308 3.30 18.80 -10.59
CA ALA A 308 4.09 20.01 -10.38
C ALA A 308 4.14 20.81 -11.70
N GLU A 309 5.31 21.33 -12.09
CA GLU A 309 5.48 21.95 -13.42
C GLU A 309 5.22 21.00 -14.60
N GLY A 310 5.22 19.68 -14.37
CA GLY A 310 5.05 18.68 -15.42
C GLY A 310 6.19 18.67 -16.43
N THR A 311 5.85 18.42 -17.69
CA THR A 311 6.76 18.50 -18.84
C THR A 311 6.01 19.08 -20.06
N VAL A 312 6.75 19.36 -21.15
CA VAL A 312 6.16 19.80 -22.42
C VAL A 312 5.16 18.75 -22.93
N LEU A 313 3.92 19.14 -23.20
CA LEU A 313 2.90 18.27 -23.80
C LEU A 313 3.28 17.93 -25.25
N ARG A 314 3.27 16.65 -25.60
CA ARG A 314 3.55 16.13 -26.95
C ARG A 314 2.40 15.26 -27.44
N GLN A 315 2.27 15.12 -28.76
CA GLN A 315 1.34 14.17 -29.39
C GLN A 315 2.10 12.91 -29.82
N VAL A 316 1.55 11.73 -29.55
CA VAL A 316 2.09 10.45 -30.04
C VAL A 316 1.54 10.17 -31.45
N ASP A 317 2.40 9.78 -32.39
CA ASP A 317 1.95 9.11 -33.61
C ASP A 317 1.69 7.63 -33.32
N THR A 318 0.41 7.27 -33.18
CA THR A 318 0.01 5.92 -32.78
C THR A 318 0.29 4.83 -33.82
N ASN A 319 0.79 5.20 -35.01
CA ASN A 319 1.21 4.23 -36.04
C ASN A 319 2.67 3.80 -35.89
N THR A 320 3.53 4.69 -35.39
CA THR A 320 4.97 4.42 -35.19
C THR A 320 5.39 4.34 -33.71
N GLY A 321 4.50 4.73 -32.80
CA GLY A 321 4.74 4.84 -31.37
C GLY A 321 5.65 6.02 -30.97
N LYS A 322 6.05 6.87 -31.92
CA LYS A 322 7.00 7.96 -31.70
C LYS A 322 6.30 9.28 -31.38
N LEU A 323 6.98 10.15 -30.64
CA LEU A 323 6.49 11.51 -30.37
C LEU A 323 6.64 12.39 -31.61
N ARG A 324 5.58 13.11 -31.97
CA ARG A 324 5.61 14.14 -33.00
C ARG A 324 6.47 15.33 -32.55
N ILE A 325 7.14 15.98 -33.50
CA ILE A 325 8.03 17.11 -33.23
C ILE A 325 7.20 18.36 -32.90
N GLY A 326 7.64 19.13 -31.90
CA GLY A 326 6.92 20.32 -31.39
C GLY A 326 5.99 20.03 -30.21
N THR A 327 5.66 21.08 -29.47
CA THR A 327 4.65 21.08 -28.40
C THR A 327 3.25 20.95 -29.00
N TYR A 328 2.37 20.20 -28.35
CA TYR A 328 0.95 20.19 -28.74
C TYR A 328 0.21 21.40 -28.18
N THR A 329 -0.48 22.14 -29.04
CA THR A 329 -1.20 23.39 -28.70
C THR A 329 -2.61 23.45 -29.29
N GLY A 330 -3.24 22.29 -29.53
CA GLY A 330 -4.61 22.17 -30.02
C GLY A 330 -5.60 21.77 -28.92
N ASP A 331 -6.88 21.74 -29.27
CA ASP A 331 -7.95 21.27 -28.39
C ASP A 331 -7.93 19.73 -28.20
N LEU A 332 -8.74 19.21 -27.28
CA LEU A 332 -8.86 17.76 -27.06
C LEU A 332 -9.48 17.05 -28.28
N GLN A 333 -8.65 16.27 -29.00
CA GLN A 333 -9.08 15.48 -30.15
C GLN A 333 -9.31 14.01 -29.75
N HIS A 334 -10.53 13.51 -29.95
CA HIS A 334 -10.88 12.12 -29.59
C HIS A 334 -9.96 11.09 -30.28
N GLY A 335 -9.52 10.09 -29.52
CA GLY A 335 -8.59 9.05 -29.99
C GLY A 335 -7.12 9.48 -30.09
N THR A 336 -6.80 10.77 -29.88
CA THR A 336 -5.41 11.23 -29.75
C THR A 336 -4.79 10.71 -28.44
N VAL A 337 -3.51 10.38 -28.52
CA VAL A 337 -2.69 10.03 -27.34
C VAL A 337 -1.64 11.11 -27.15
N TYR A 338 -1.49 11.54 -25.90
CA TYR A 338 -0.59 12.58 -25.45
C TYR A 338 0.58 11.99 -24.65
N SER A 339 1.68 12.72 -24.58
CA SER A 339 2.88 12.34 -23.85
C SER A 339 3.39 13.53 -23.02
N GLY A 340 3.83 13.26 -21.78
CA GLY A 340 4.28 14.30 -20.85
C GLY A 340 3.13 15.15 -20.30
N GLY A 341 3.26 16.47 -20.40
CA GLY A 341 2.26 17.41 -19.87
C GLY A 341 2.29 17.57 -18.34
N SER A 342 1.21 18.12 -17.78
CA SER A 342 0.99 18.29 -16.34
C SER A 342 -0.46 17.93 -15.95
N SER A 343 -0.73 17.84 -14.66
CA SER A 343 -2.09 17.67 -14.12
C SER A 343 -3.03 18.82 -14.49
N ASP A 344 -2.49 20.03 -14.70
CA ASP A 344 -3.28 21.23 -15.01
C ASP A 344 -3.80 21.13 -16.45
N ILE A 345 -2.93 20.74 -17.38
CA ILE A 345 -3.28 20.44 -18.77
C ILE A 345 -4.36 19.37 -18.87
N VAL A 346 -4.38 18.37 -17.97
CA VAL A 346 -5.47 17.38 -17.89
C VAL A 346 -6.78 18.01 -17.39
N CYS A 347 -6.73 18.90 -16.40
CA CYS A 347 -7.90 19.64 -15.92
C CYS A 347 -8.49 20.53 -17.03
N ASP A 348 -7.63 21.21 -17.79
CA ASP A 348 -8.00 22.11 -18.89
C ASP A 348 -8.61 21.33 -20.08
N LEU A 349 -7.92 20.31 -20.59
CA LEU A 349 -8.39 19.50 -21.73
C LEU A 349 -9.71 18.77 -21.44
N LEU A 350 -9.98 18.43 -20.17
CA LEU A 350 -11.19 17.75 -19.75
C LEU A 350 -12.26 18.67 -19.14
N ASP A 351 -12.04 19.99 -19.03
CA ASP A 351 -12.90 20.95 -18.33
C ASP A 351 -13.43 20.42 -16.97
N VAL A 352 -12.49 20.12 -16.06
CA VAL A 352 -12.80 19.61 -14.71
C VAL A 352 -11.87 20.21 -13.67
N LYS A 353 -12.36 20.35 -12.44
CA LYS A 353 -11.59 20.90 -11.32
C LYS A 353 -11.21 19.78 -10.35
N GLY A 354 -10.12 19.93 -9.61
CA GLY A 354 -9.53 18.83 -8.83
C GLY A 354 -10.49 18.03 -7.94
N LYS A 355 -11.47 18.68 -7.28
CA LYS A 355 -12.48 17.98 -6.45
C LYS A 355 -13.49 17.13 -7.24
N ASP A 356 -13.63 17.39 -8.54
CA ASP A 356 -14.47 16.62 -9.47
C ASP A 356 -13.76 15.35 -9.99
N ILE A 357 -12.44 15.23 -9.75
CA ILE A 357 -11.59 14.13 -10.23
C ILE A 357 -11.38 13.11 -9.10
N LEU A 358 -11.70 11.84 -9.36
CA LEU A 358 -11.21 10.70 -8.57
C LEU A 358 -10.04 10.04 -9.32
N TYR A 359 -8.82 10.18 -8.79
CA TYR A 359 -7.64 9.53 -9.34
C TYR A 359 -7.32 8.22 -8.61
N VAL A 360 -7.04 7.19 -9.40
CA VAL A 360 -6.82 5.80 -8.98
C VAL A 360 -5.38 5.40 -9.29
N GLY A 361 -4.63 4.94 -8.28
CA GLY A 361 -3.22 4.55 -8.42
C GLY A 361 -2.71 3.71 -7.24
N ASP A 362 -1.56 3.03 -7.39
CA ASP A 362 -0.94 2.22 -6.33
C ASP A 362 0.24 2.95 -5.62
N HIS A 363 0.77 4.01 -6.23
CA HIS A 363 1.96 4.69 -5.72
C HIS A 363 1.56 5.77 -4.70
N ILE A 364 1.65 5.43 -3.40
CA ILE A 364 1.29 6.30 -2.28
C ILE A 364 1.90 7.71 -2.36
N PHE A 365 3.15 7.85 -2.81
CA PHE A 365 3.81 9.14 -2.99
C PHE A 365 3.52 9.76 -4.36
N GLY A 366 3.79 9.01 -5.45
CA GLY A 366 3.68 9.48 -6.82
C GLY A 366 2.28 9.94 -7.21
N ASP A 367 1.27 9.09 -6.96
CA ASP A 367 -0.12 9.31 -7.37
C ASP A 367 -0.91 10.01 -6.27
N ILE A 368 -0.93 9.40 -5.09
CA ILE A 368 -1.93 9.71 -4.06
C ILE A 368 -1.54 10.98 -3.31
N LEU A 369 -0.38 11.01 -2.65
CA LEU A 369 0.06 12.15 -1.84
C LEU A 369 0.22 13.43 -2.67
N LYS A 370 0.76 13.34 -3.90
CA LYS A 370 1.08 14.51 -4.73
C LYS A 370 -0.18 15.12 -5.36
N SER A 371 -1.04 14.33 -6.01
CA SER A 371 -2.33 14.84 -6.51
C SER A 371 -3.17 15.42 -5.36
N LYS A 372 -3.19 14.76 -4.20
CA LYS A 372 -3.92 15.22 -3.01
C LYS A 372 -3.42 16.56 -2.46
N LYS A 373 -2.09 16.73 -2.34
CA LYS A 373 -1.49 17.94 -1.74
C LYS A 373 -1.39 19.13 -2.69
N ARG A 374 -1.13 18.89 -3.99
CA ARG A 374 -0.93 19.98 -4.96
C ARG A 374 -2.22 20.38 -5.67
N GLN A 375 -3.04 19.41 -6.04
CA GLN A 375 -4.24 19.64 -6.87
C GLN A 375 -5.57 19.42 -6.13
N GLY A 376 -5.54 18.96 -4.88
CA GLY A 376 -6.73 18.72 -4.07
C GLY A 376 -7.63 17.58 -4.58
N TRP A 377 -7.09 16.70 -5.43
CA TRP A 377 -7.85 15.62 -6.08
C TRP A 377 -8.51 14.67 -5.05
N LYS A 378 -9.62 14.02 -5.45
CA LYS A 378 -10.11 12.84 -4.73
C LYS A 378 -9.24 11.66 -5.12
N THR A 379 -9.00 10.76 -4.18
CA THR A 379 -7.99 9.70 -4.33
C THR A 379 -8.53 8.33 -3.93
N PHE A 380 -8.30 7.35 -4.79
CA PHE A 380 -8.50 5.93 -4.54
C PHE A 380 -7.15 5.24 -4.62
N MET A 381 -6.70 4.60 -3.53
CA MET A 381 -5.44 3.84 -3.56
C MET A 381 -5.69 2.34 -3.77
N VAL A 382 -5.00 1.78 -4.76
CA VAL A 382 -4.93 0.32 -4.96
C VAL A 382 -3.79 -0.23 -4.11
N VAL A 383 -4.08 -1.27 -3.33
CA VAL A 383 -3.12 -1.95 -2.44
C VAL A 383 -3.24 -3.46 -2.67
N PRO A 384 -2.61 -4.02 -3.73
CA PRO A 384 -2.82 -5.42 -4.12
C PRO A 384 -2.57 -6.45 -3.00
N GLU A 385 -1.63 -6.15 -2.09
CA GLU A 385 -1.31 -6.99 -0.94
C GLU A 385 -2.49 -7.13 0.05
N LEU A 386 -3.45 -6.19 0.02
CA LEU A 386 -4.57 -6.12 0.95
C LEU A 386 -5.45 -7.38 0.92
N SER A 387 -5.55 -8.07 -0.23
CA SER A 387 -6.26 -9.35 -0.33
C SER A 387 -5.66 -10.43 0.59
N ARG A 388 -4.33 -10.47 0.71
CA ARG A 388 -3.62 -11.41 1.61
C ARG A 388 -3.60 -10.89 3.05
N GLU A 389 -3.35 -9.60 3.24
CA GLU A 389 -3.38 -8.94 4.56
C GLU A 389 -4.73 -9.16 5.26
N LEU A 390 -5.86 -9.00 4.56
CA LEU A 390 -7.20 -9.18 5.14
C LEU A 390 -7.47 -10.64 5.57
N GLN A 391 -6.93 -11.62 4.83
CA GLN A 391 -7.07 -13.03 5.19
C GLN A 391 -6.22 -13.36 6.42
N VAL A 392 -4.93 -12.99 6.44
CA VAL A 392 -4.05 -13.19 7.61
C VAL A 392 -4.58 -12.44 8.84
N TRP A 393 -5.11 -11.23 8.66
CA TRP A 393 -5.74 -10.44 9.72
C TRP A 393 -6.98 -11.12 10.32
N LYS A 394 -7.81 -11.74 9.48
CA LYS A 394 -9.00 -12.50 9.91
C LYS A 394 -8.59 -13.73 10.74
N ASP A 395 -7.62 -14.50 10.24
CA ASP A 395 -7.22 -15.77 10.84
C ASP A 395 -6.40 -15.56 12.13
N MET A 396 -5.52 -14.57 12.15
CA MET A 396 -4.64 -14.26 13.29
C MET A 396 -5.19 -13.15 14.22
N ARG A 397 -6.47 -12.78 14.06
CA ARG A 397 -7.14 -11.73 14.86
C ARG A 397 -6.95 -11.91 16.36
N TYR A 398 -6.98 -13.16 16.84
CA TYR A 398 -6.86 -13.48 18.26
C TYR A 398 -5.54 -12.96 18.88
N LEU A 399 -4.43 -12.96 18.14
CA LEU A 399 -3.15 -12.39 18.60
C LEU A 399 -3.23 -10.87 18.77
N PHE A 400 -3.99 -10.18 17.91
CA PHE A 400 -4.18 -8.74 18.02
C PHE A 400 -5.09 -8.35 19.19
N GLU A 401 -6.16 -9.12 19.44
CA GLU A 401 -7.01 -8.91 20.62
C GLU A 401 -6.27 -9.31 21.93
N GLU A 402 -5.40 -10.32 21.91
CA GLU A 402 -4.47 -10.62 23.02
C GLU A 402 -3.52 -9.44 23.28
N LEU A 403 -2.91 -8.89 22.22
CA LEU A 403 -2.00 -7.75 22.34
C LEU A 403 -2.68 -6.51 22.92
N LYS A 404 -3.94 -6.22 22.55
CA LYS A 404 -4.75 -5.17 23.20
C LYS A 404 -4.98 -5.43 24.68
N ARG A 405 -5.33 -6.66 25.07
CA ARG A 405 -5.60 -7.03 26.48
C ARG A 405 -4.34 -6.80 27.32
N LEU A 406 -3.16 -7.13 26.79
CA LEU A 406 -1.87 -6.85 27.44
C LEU A 406 -1.56 -5.35 27.53
N ASP A 407 -1.91 -4.56 26.51
CA ASP A 407 -1.72 -3.10 26.47
C ASP A 407 -2.63 -2.38 27.49
N VAL A 408 -3.89 -2.81 27.62
CA VAL A 408 -4.83 -2.32 28.63
C VAL A 408 -4.39 -2.72 30.04
N PHE A 409 -4.05 -3.99 30.27
CA PHE A 409 -3.56 -4.46 31.58
C PHE A 409 -2.27 -3.77 32.00
N LEU A 410 -1.38 -3.45 31.05
CA LEU A 410 -0.18 -2.64 31.31
C LEU A 410 -0.54 -1.22 31.74
N ALA A 411 -1.59 -0.61 31.19
CA ALA A 411 -2.07 0.70 31.62
C ALA A 411 -2.75 0.64 33.00
N GLU A 412 -3.56 -0.38 33.28
CA GLU A 412 -4.24 -0.59 34.57
C GLU A 412 -3.27 -0.61 35.76
N LEU A 413 -2.06 -1.16 35.59
CA LEU A 413 -0.99 -1.15 36.60
C LEU A 413 -0.48 0.25 36.96
N TYR A 414 -0.68 1.25 36.11
CA TYR A 414 -0.31 2.65 36.36
C TYR A 414 -1.50 3.55 36.72
N THR A 415 -2.75 3.13 36.50
CA THR A 415 -3.97 3.95 36.70
C THR A 415 -4.13 4.52 38.12
N HIS A 416 -3.57 3.85 39.13
CA HIS A 416 -3.65 4.29 40.53
C HIS A 416 -2.34 4.88 41.09
N LEU A 417 -1.33 5.09 40.23
CA LEU A 417 -0.07 5.72 40.60
C LEU A 417 -0.06 7.20 40.21
N ASP A 418 0.46 8.03 41.10
CA ASP A 418 0.60 9.48 40.92
C ASP A 418 2.07 9.91 40.90
N SER A 419 2.34 11.21 40.80
CA SER A 419 3.71 11.74 40.82
C SER A 419 4.42 11.68 42.19
N SER A 420 3.75 11.22 43.24
CA SER A 420 4.35 10.98 44.57
C SER A 420 4.63 9.50 44.85
N SER A 421 4.06 8.60 44.04
CA SER A 421 4.13 7.15 44.19
C SER A 421 5.55 6.62 43.96
N PRO A 422 6.20 5.98 44.96
CA PRO A 422 7.57 5.45 44.83
C PRO A 422 7.62 4.05 44.18
N GLU A 423 6.47 3.39 44.01
CA GLU A 423 6.37 2.04 43.49
C GLU A 423 6.36 2.02 41.95
N CYS A 424 7.24 1.21 41.36
CA CYS A 424 7.23 0.92 39.92
C CYS A 424 6.74 -0.51 39.70
N PRO A 425 5.61 -0.74 39.00
CA PRO A 425 5.09 -2.09 38.73
C PRO A 425 6.08 -3.00 37.98
N GLU A 426 6.05 -4.30 38.24
CA GLU A 426 6.88 -5.27 37.50
C GLU A 426 6.29 -5.59 36.12
N ILE A 427 6.63 -4.76 35.14
CA ILE A 427 6.12 -4.88 33.76
C ILE A 427 6.87 -5.89 32.88
N HIS A 428 7.94 -6.53 33.37
CA HIS A 428 8.86 -7.31 32.54
C HIS A 428 8.22 -8.54 31.88
N ALA A 429 7.40 -9.29 32.62
CA ALA A 429 6.66 -10.44 32.09
C ALA A 429 5.67 -10.02 30.98
N ILE A 430 4.93 -8.93 31.21
CA ILE A 430 3.94 -8.38 30.27
C ILE A 430 4.63 -7.92 28.99
N GLN A 431 5.69 -7.10 29.10
CA GLN A 431 6.48 -6.65 27.94
C GLN A 431 7.06 -7.82 27.14
N THR A 432 7.50 -8.89 27.82
CA THR A 432 8.04 -10.08 27.16
C THR A 432 6.94 -10.85 26.42
N ARG A 433 5.74 -10.97 27.00
CA ARG A 433 4.59 -11.54 26.31
C ARG A 433 4.16 -10.69 25.11
N MET A 434 4.09 -9.36 25.24
CA MET A 434 3.77 -8.45 24.13
C MET A 434 4.75 -8.57 22.96
N LYS A 435 6.06 -8.70 23.24
CA LYS A 435 7.10 -8.99 22.22
C LYS A 435 6.85 -10.33 21.53
N MET A 436 6.57 -11.40 22.28
CA MET A 436 6.29 -12.74 21.73
C MET A 436 5.04 -12.75 20.84
N VAL A 437 3.95 -12.12 21.29
CA VAL A 437 2.69 -12.02 20.54
C VAL A 437 2.89 -11.17 19.27
N THR A 438 3.61 -10.05 19.38
CA THR A 438 3.97 -9.20 18.23
C THR A 438 4.78 -9.99 17.19
N TYR A 439 5.83 -10.70 17.61
CA TYR A 439 6.64 -11.52 16.70
C TYR A 439 5.81 -12.60 15.99
N ARG A 440 4.99 -13.36 16.73
CA ARG A 440 4.10 -14.38 16.14
C ARG A 440 3.10 -13.79 15.14
N MET A 441 2.52 -12.63 15.46
CA MET A 441 1.58 -11.95 14.57
C MET A 441 2.27 -11.45 13.30
N ASP A 442 3.41 -10.79 13.43
CA ASP A 442 4.15 -10.23 12.30
C ASP A 442 4.67 -11.33 11.35
N MET A 443 5.28 -12.40 11.88
CA MET A 443 5.76 -13.54 11.06
C MET A 443 4.66 -14.22 10.24
N SER A 444 3.38 -14.05 10.60
CA SER A 444 2.24 -14.60 9.85
C SER A 444 2.04 -13.94 8.47
N TYR A 445 2.58 -12.73 8.28
CA TYR A 445 2.55 -12.01 7.00
C TYR A 445 3.81 -12.29 6.17
N GLY A 446 4.97 -12.33 6.83
CA GLY A 446 6.29 -12.56 6.23
C GLY A 446 7.40 -12.14 7.19
N LYS A 447 8.67 -12.29 6.79
CA LYS A 447 9.85 -11.99 7.62
C LYS A 447 9.93 -10.49 7.99
N MET A 448 9.43 -9.61 7.13
CA MET A 448 9.30 -8.16 7.41
C MET A 448 7.93 -7.76 7.98
N GLY A 449 7.01 -8.71 8.20
CA GLY A 449 5.68 -8.51 8.76
C GLY A 449 4.71 -7.70 7.87
N SER A 450 3.52 -7.41 8.42
CA SER A 450 2.44 -6.69 7.73
C SER A 450 2.89 -5.34 7.14
N LEU A 451 2.39 -5.01 5.95
CA LEU A 451 2.53 -3.69 5.31
C LEU A 451 2.02 -2.55 6.20
N LEU A 452 1.01 -2.83 7.03
CA LEU A 452 0.26 -1.82 7.77
C LEU A 452 0.71 -1.66 9.23
N ARG A 453 1.38 -2.66 9.82
CA ARG A 453 1.73 -2.65 11.26
C ARG A 453 2.95 -3.50 11.62
N SER A 454 3.44 -3.28 12.84
CA SER A 454 4.20 -4.26 13.61
C SER A 454 3.60 -4.29 15.01
N GLY A 455 2.96 -5.41 15.38
CA GLY A 455 2.15 -5.48 16.60
C GLY A 455 1.05 -4.41 16.65
N SER A 456 1.00 -3.64 17.74
CA SER A 456 0.07 -2.52 17.93
C SER A 456 0.45 -1.26 17.13
N ARG A 457 1.72 -1.09 16.75
CA ARG A 457 2.24 0.12 16.10
C ARG A 457 1.95 0.10 14.58
N GLN A 458 1.46 1.22 14.05
CA GLN A 458 1.24 1.39 12.60
C GLN A 458 2.54 1.77 11.86
N THR A 459 2.67 1.33 10.61
CA THR A 459 3.79 1.74 9.74
C THR A 459 3.61 3.16 9.20
N LEU A 460 4.72 3.74 8.70
CA LEU A 460 4.69 4.96 7.89
C LEU A 460 3.71 4.85 6.71
N PHE A 461 3.69 3.70 6.03
CA PHE A 461 2.78 3.42 4.92
C PHE A 461 1.30 3.47 5.34
N ALA A 462 0.92 2.81 6.44
CA ALA A 462 -0.46 2.87 6.95
C ALA A 462 -0.89 4.30 7.30
N SER A 463 0.00 5.08 7.92
CA SER A 463 -0.28 6.48 8.24
C SER A 463 -0.44 7.35 7.00
N GLN A 464 0.38 7.14 5.95
CA GLN A 464 0.23 7.82 4.67
C GLN A 464 -1.07 7.41 3.95
N LEU A 465 -1.40 6.11 3.93
CA LEU A 465 -2.65 5.57 3.37
C LEU A 465 -3.87 6.24 4.02
N MET A 466 -3.94 6.22 5.36
CA MET A 466 -5.01 6.87 6.11
C MET A 466 -5.07 8.39 5.85
N ARG A 467 -3.91 9.07 5.80
CA ARG A 467 -3.85 10.54 5.68
C ARG A 467 -4.12 11.08 4.28
N TYR A 468 -3.78 10.33 3.22
CA TYR A 468 -3.82 10.84 1.85
C TYR A 468 -4.88 10.17 0.98
N ALA A 469 -4.96 8.83 0.93
CA ALA A 469 -5.98 8.12 0.15
C ALA A 469 -7.38 8.30 0.78
N ASP A 470 -8.33 8.92 0.08
CA ASP A 470 -9.71 9.08 0.59
C ASP A 470 -10.45 7.74 0.65
N LEU A 471 -10.27 6.95 -0.41
CA LEU A 471 -10.73 5.58 -0.57
C LEU A 471 -9.52 4.65 -0.77
N TYR A 472 -9.64 3.38 -0.41
CA TYR A 472 -8.65 2.36 -0.80
C TYR A 472 -9.26 0.96 -0.90
N SER A 473 -8.61 0.07 -1.64
CA SER A 473 -9.06 -1.31 -1.87
C SER A 473 -7.91 -2.19 -2.37
N SER A 474 -8.10 -3.51 -2.38
CA SER A 474 -7.17 -4.46 -3.00
C SER A 474 -7.06 -4.31 -4.52
N ASN A 475 -8.17 -3.95 -5.17
CA ASN A 475 -8.27 -3.75 -6.62
C ASN A 475 -9.25 -2.60 -6.90
N CYS A 476 -8.98 -1.81 -7.96
CA CYS A 476 -9.89 -0.76 -8.44
C CYS A 476 -11.24 -1.33 -8.91
N ILE A 477 -11.28 -2.59 -9.35
CA ILE A 477 -12.51 -3.25 -9.83
C ILE A 477 -13.63 -3.28 -8.78
N ASN A 478 -13.28 -3.20 -7.49
CA ASN A 478 -14.25 -3.21 -6.40
C ASN A 478 -15.22 -2.01 -6.42
N LEU A 479 -14.93 -0.94 -7.19
CA LEU A 479 -15.90 0.12 -7.49
C LEU A 479 -17.14 -0.40 -8.24
N LEU A 480 -17.03 -1.50 -9.01
CA LEU A 480 -18.12 -2.07 -9.81
C LEU A 480 -19.32 -2.56 -8.97
N TYR A 481 -19.09 -2.86 -7.69
CA TYR A 481 -20.11 -3.32 -6.74
C TYR A 481 -20.89 -2.19 -6.05
N TYR A 482 -20.62 -0.93 -6.41
CA TYR A 482 -21.27 0.26 -5.85
C TYR A 482 -21.97 1.06 -6.97
N PRO A 483 -23.17 1.62 -6.73
CA PRO A 483 -23.80 2.53 -7.70
C PRO A 483 -23.04 3.86 -7.75
N PHE A 484 -23.07 4.58 -8.89
CA PHE A 484 -22.40 5.88 -8.99
C PHE A 484 -23.05 7.01 -8.17
N SER A 485 -24.23 6.78 -7.58
CA SER A 485 -24.82 7.65 -6.54
C SER A 485 -24.36 7.31 -5.12
N TYR A 486 -23.42 6.36 -4.93
CA TYR A 486 -23.02 5.93 -3.60
C TYR A 486 -22.25 7.01 -2.83
N LEU A 487 -22.65 7.20 -1.57
CA LEU A 487 -21.92 8.00 -0.58
C LEU A 487 -21.04 7.08 0.27
N PHE A 488 -19.74 7.04 -0.03
CA PHE A 488 -18.76 6.51 0.90
C PHE A 488 -18.70 7.41 2.14
N ARG A 489 -18.92 6.85 3.32
CA ARG A 489 -18.91 7.57 4.61
C ARG A 489 -17.73 7.12 5.46
N ALA A 490 -16.92 8.07 5.90
CA ALA A 490 -16.03 7.91 7.05
C ALA A 490 -16.73 8.40 8.33
N THR A 491 -16.34 7.86 9.47
CA THR A 491 -16.71 8.40 10.79
C THR A 491 -16.04 9.77 10.99
N PRO A 492 -16.70 10.78 11.59
CA PRO A 492 -16.02 11.98 12.05
C PRO A 492 -14.85 11.62 12.97
N THR A 493 -13.71 12.30 12.81
CA THR A 493 -12.56 12.17 13.72
C THR A 493 -12.73 13.17 14.84
N LEU A 494 -12.74 12.69 16.08
CA LEU A 494 -12.77 13.52 17.29
C LEU A 494 -11.36 13.62 17.89
N MET A 495 -11.06 14.77 18.47
CA MET A 495 -9.91 15.00 19.34
C MET A 495 -10.16 14.36 20.72
N PRO A 496 -9.13 13.92 21.47
CA PRO A 496 -9.33 13.19 22.73
C PRO A 496 -10.20 13.91 23.78
N HIS A 497 -10.15 15.25 23.81
CA HIS A 497 -10.97 16.05 24.73
C HIS A 497 -12.46 16.10 24.33
N GLU A 498 -12.79 15.94 23.05
CA GLU A 498 -14.17 15.85 22.55
C GLU A 498 -14.83 14.50 22.90
N THR A 499 -14.07 13.55 23.43
CA THR A 499 -14.55 12.24 23.91
C THR A 499 -14.49 12.06 25.43
N ALA A 500 -14.01 13.06 26.18
CA ALA A 500 -13.78 12.92 27.63
C ALA A 500 -15.08 12.64 28.42
N ASP A 501 -16.15 13.38 28.12
CA ASP A 501 -17.46 13.22 28.78
C ASP A 501 -18.16 11.88 28.48
N HIS A 502 -17.65 11.11 27.51
CA HIS A 502 -18.18 9.81 27.11
C HIS A 502 -17.42 8.61 27.70
N GLN A 503 -16.48 8.82 28.63
CA GLN A 503 -15.79 7.71 29.32
C GLN A 503 -16.54 7.12 30.52
N SER A 504 -17.80 7.50 30.74
CA SER A 504 -18.67 6.86 31.73
C SER A 504 -19.34 5.60 31.15
N PHE A 505 -19.00 4.44 31.70
CA PHE A 505 -19.62 3.13 31.44
C PHE A 505 -19.45 2.54 30.02
N ASP A 506 -18.25 2.03 29.72
CA ASP A 506 -18.13 0.72 29.05
C ASP A 506 -16.72 0.11 29.27
N ILE A 507 -16.42 -0.26 30.52
CA ILE A 507 -15.27 -1.12 30.83
C ILE A 507 -15.70 -2.57 30.55
N PRO A 508 -15.09 -3.28 29.59
CA PRO A 508 -15.36 -4.71 29.42
C PRO A 508 -14.88 -5.44 30.66
N THR A 509 -15.80 -6.07 31.42
CA THR A 509 -15.45 -6.79 32.65
C THR A 509 -14.32 -7.78 32.39
N PRO A 510 -13.17 -7.67 33.09
CA PRO A 510 -12.03 -8.54 32.84
C PRO A 510 -12.41 -10.01 33.00
N ASP A 511 -11.96 -10.81 32.04
CA ASP A 511 -12.20 -12.26 32.00
C ASP A 511 -11.39 -12.91 33.12
N PHE A 512 -12.01 -13.15 34.29
CA PHE A 512 -11.32 -13.53 35.53
C PHE A 512 -10.39 -14.75 35.37
N PHE A 513 -10.72 -15.68 34.48
CA PHE A 513 -9.88 -16.83 34.15
C PHE A 513 -8.54 -16.45 33.49
N ALA A 514 -8.50 -15.39 32.68
CA ALA A 514 -7.26 -14.90 32.08
C ALA A 514 -6.39 -14.17 33.12
N LEU A 515 -7.01 -13.41 34.02
CA LEU A 515 -6.34 -12.78 35.17
C LEU A 515 -5.69 -13.82 36.09
N ASP A 516 -6.41 -14.90 36.42
CA ASP A 516 -5.89 -15.99 37.25
C ASP A 516 -4.75 -16.75 36.56
N GLN A 517 -4.82 -16.95 35.24
CA GLN A 517 -3.70 -17.54 34.48
C GLN A 517 -2.45 -16.65 34.48
N VAL A 518 -2.61 -15.33 34.31
CA VAL A 518 -1.47 -14.38 34.32
C VAL A 518 -0.90 -14.21 35.73
N ARG A 519 -1.75 -14.18 36.78
CA ARG A 519 -1.28 -14.20 38.18
C ARG A 519 -0.47 -15.45 38.49
N ARG A 520 -0.95 -16.64 38.15
CA ARG A 520 -0.20 -17.90 38.33
C ARG A 520 1.15 -17.90 37.60
N MET A 521 1.27 -17.23 36.46
CA MET A 521 2.56 -17.06 35.75
C MET A 521 3.52 -16.07 36.41
N ALA A 522 3.02 -15.12 37.21
CA ALA A 522 3.85 -14.21 38.01
C ALA A 522 4.22 -14.84 39.37
N GLU A 523 3.23 -15.35 40.09
CA GLU A 523 3.36 -15.98 41.41
C GLU A 523 4.22 -17.27 41.36
N GLY A 524 4.15 -18.02 40.26
CA GLY A 524 4.89 -19.27 40.02
C GLY A 524 6.42 -19.15 39.93
N LYS A 525 7.00 -17.95 40.14
CA LYS A 525 8.45 -17.76 40.28
C LYS A 525 8.98 -17.79 41.72
N ASN A 526 8.12 -17.60 42.73
CA ASN A 526 8.57 -17.48 44.13
C ASN A 526 8.74 -18.81 44.87
N THR A 527 8.69 -19.96 44.17
CA THR A 527 8.75 -21.30 44.78
C THR A 527 9.66 -22.31 44.06
N ILE A 528 10.56 -21.85 43.16
CA ILE A 528 11.61 -22.71 42.57
C ILE A 528 13.00 -22.04 42.65
N GLU A 529 13.43 -21.72 43.88
CA GLU A 529 14.86 -21.56 44.21
C GLU A 529 15.35 -22.77 45.02
N GLN A 530 15.48 -23.94 44.37
CA GLN A 530 16.40 -25.04 44.71
C GLN A 530 16.19 -26.22 43.75
N GLY A 531 17.04 -26.32 42.72
CA GLY A 531 17.05 -27.43 41.77
C GLY A 531 17.71 -27.07 40.44
N ASP A 532 18.55 -27.97 39.94
CA ASP A 532 19.06 -28.09 38.56
C ASP A 532 19.55 -26.81 37.85
N THR A 533 20.79 -26.43 38.19
CA THR A 533 21.60 -25.48 37.40
C THR A 533 22.35 -26.21 36.27
N GLN A 534 21.65 -26.62 35.21
CA GLN A 534 22.29 -26.97 33.94
C GLN A 534 21.36 -26.76 32.73
N ASP A 535 21.92 -26.83 31.51
CA ASP A 535 21.24 -26.77 30.21
C ASP A 535 20.39 -25.52 29.91
N LEU A 536 21.03 -24.34 29.92
CA LEU A 536 20.59 -23.17 29.14
C LEU A 536 21.77 -22.33 28.61
N LYS A 537 22.69 -22.99 27.86
CA LYS A 537 23.78 -22.35 27.12
C LYS A 537 23.73 -22.76 25.63
N GLU A 538 22.90 -22.07 24.83
CA GLU A 538 23.06 -21.80 23.37
C GLU A 538 21.76 -21.21 22.77
N MET A 539 21.62 -19.87 22.76
CA MET A 539 20.65 -19.07 21.95
C MET A 539 21.06 -17.60 21.83
#